data_AF-A0A8C5C0U4-F1
#
_entry.id   AF-A0A8C5C0U4-F1
#
_cell.length_a   1.000
_cell.length_b   1.000
_cell.length_c   1.000
_cell.angle_alpha   90.00
_cell.angle_beta   90.00
_cell.angle_gamma   90.00
#
_symmetry.space_group_name_H-M   'P 1'
#
loop_
_entity.id
_entity.type
_entity.pdbx_description
1 polymer ?
#
loop_
_entity_poly.entity_id
_entity_poly.type
_entity_poly.pdbx_seq_one_letter_code
_entity_poly.pdbx_strand_id
1 'polypeptide(L)'
;DLQVLLKTGNFTKIEVLFGLNQNEGTSFLVHGMPGYSLAGESPISRKLFIEGIPLALPGTSNITKEAVIFQYTSWSEVDNEVKNRDAMGDLFGHRFISCPTLEFARKAFFYLFDHRSSASPWPAWMGVMHACEIEFVFGMPLNASLKYTEREVNMSRSIMKQWANFARTGNPSNSGVPWPLFQAESQFYLTLNTNQPLQRSKMIWAPKERHLPTHTLN
;
A
#
# COMPACT_ATOMS: atom_id res chain seq x y z
N ASP A 1 4.38 -26.91 6.76
CA ASP A 1 3.93 -25.68 7.44
C ASP A 1 4.82 -24.52 6.98
N LEU A 2 4.23 -23.47 6.42
CA LEU A 2 4.92 -22.28 5.92
C LEU A 2 5.76 -21.60 7.01
N GLN A 3 5.25 -21.55 8.24
CA GLN A 3 5.95 -20.91 9.35
C GLN A 3 7.22 -21.67 9.74
N VAL A 4 7.21 -23.00 9.64
CA VAL A 4 8.39 -23.83 9.86
C VAL A 4 9.44 -23.58 8.77
N LEU A 5 9.03 -23.47 7.49
CA LEU A 5 9.96 -23.18 6.39
C LEU A 5 10.61 -21.79 6.56
N LEU A 6 9.82 -20.78 6.91
CA LEU A 6 10.32 -19.42 7.14
C LEU A 6 11.30 -19.33 8.31
N LYS A 7 11.00 -20.02 9.42
CA LYS A 7 11.87 -20.05 10.61
C LYS A 7 13.16 -20.82 10.37
N THR A 8 13.07 -21.98 9.73
CA THR A 8 14.25 -22.84 9.46
C THR A 8 15.10 -22.31 8.31
N GLY A 9 14.56 -21.42 7.46
CA GLY A 9 15.26 -20.97 6.26
C GLY A 9 15.39 -22.06 5.20
N ASN A 10 14.62 -23.14 5.31
CA ASN A 10 14.71 -24.30 4.42
C ASN A 10 13.91 -24.08 3.13
N PHE A 11 14.34 -23.10 2.35
CA PHE A 11 13.79 -22.75 1.04
C PHE A 11 14.89 -22.15 0.17
N THR A 12 14.67 -22.17 -1.14
CA THR A 12 15.61 -21.58 -2.10
C THR A 12 15.77 -20.09 -1.83
N LYS A 13 17.02 -19.65 -1.64
CA LYS A 13 17.33 -18.24 -1.44
C LYS A 13 17.48 -17.58 -2.79
N ILE A 14 16.53 -16.71 -3.13
CA ILE A 14 16.52 -15.90 -4.34
C ILE A 14 16.29 -14.44 -3.98
N GLU A 15 16.69 -13.54 -4.86
CA GLU A 15 16.27 -12.15 -4.81
C GLU A 15 14.75 -12.06 -5.00
N VAL A 16 14.12 -11.21 -4.21
CA VAL A 16 12.67 -10.98 -4.23
C VAL A 16 12.38 -9.48 -4.30
N LEU A 17 11.39 -9.13 -5.10
CA LEU A 17 10.85 -7.78 -5.24
C LEU A 17 9.41 -7.80 -4.72
N PHE A 18 9.15 -7.02 -3.67
CA PHE A 18 7.82 -6.81 -3.11
C PHE A 18 7.33 -5.39 -3.37
N GLY A 19 6.01 -5.24 -3.35
CA GLY A 19 5.33 -3.98 -3.54
C GLY A 19 4.09 -3.87 -2.67
N LEU A 20 3.73 -2.64 -2.34
CA LEU A 20 2.44 -2.27 -1.77
C LEU A 20 1.91 -1.04 -2.49
N ASN A 21 0.59 -0.86 -2.49
CA ASN A 21 -0.08 0.35 -2.93
C ASN A 21 -0.46 1.20 -1.71
N GLN A 22 -0.55 2.52 -1.87
CA GLN A 22 -0.84 3.43 -0.75
C GLN A 22 -2.17 3.13 -0.04
N ASN A 23 -3.20 2.64 -0.75
CA ASN A 23 -4.53 2.37 -0.20
C ASN A 23 -5.01 0.95 -0.52
N GLU A 24 -4.26 -0.07 -0.09
CA GLU A 24 -4.60 -1.49 -0.32
C GLU A 24 -6.04 -1.87 0.05
N GLY A 25 -6.55 -1.34 1.18
CA GLY A 25 -7.80 -1.84 1.74
C GLY A 25 -9.09 -1.30 1.12
N THR A 26 -9.05 -0.19 0.41
CA THR A 26 -10.25 0.57 0.01
C THR A 26 -11.15 -0.21 -0.96
N SER A 27 -10.54 -1.00 -1.85
CA SER A 27 -11.25 -1.86 -2.81
C SER A 27 -12.14 -2.90 -2.13
N PHE A 28 -11.75 -3.41 -0.96
CA PHE A 28 -12.49 -4.46 -0.27
C PHE A 28 -13.72 -3.94 0.47
N LEU A 29 -13.75 -2.65 0.84
CA LEU A 29 -14.82 -2.08 1.65
C LEU A 29 -16.17 -2.08 0.92
N VAL A 30 -16.16 -1.79 -0.38
CA VAL A 30 -17.40 -1.76 -1.20
C VAL A 30 -18.00 -3.14 -1.44
N HIS A 31 -17.31 -4.22 -1.04
CA HIS A 31 -17.74 -5.61 -1.24
C HIS A 31 -18.33 -6.27 0.03
N GLY A 32 -18.77 -5.48 1.01
CA GLY A 32 -19.48 -6.03 2.16
C GLY A 32 -19.50 -5.18 3.43
N MET A 33 -18.80 -4.03 3.45
CA MET A 33 -18.83 -3.14 4.61
C MET A 33 -20.00 -2.16 4.53
N PRO A 34 -20.83 -2.04 5.59
CA PRO A 34 -21.89 -1.04 5.65
C PRO A 34 -21.36 0.40 5.54
N GLY A 35 -22.06 1.25 4.81
CA GLY A 35 -21.69 2.66 4.62
C GLY A 35 -20.75 2.94 3.44
N TYR A 36 -20.31 1.91 2.72
CA TYR A 36 -19.44 2.05 1.55
C TYR A 36 -20.19 1.81 0.25
N SER A 37 -19.96 2.67 -0.74
CA SER A 37 -20.48 2.48 -2.09
C SER A 37 -19.59 3.14 -3.13
N LEU A 38 -19.80 2.77 -4.40
CA LEU A 38 -19.18 3.43 -5.54
C LEU A 38 -19.86 4.76 -5.92
N ALA A 39 -21.02 5.04 -5.33
CA ALA A 39 -21.74 6.29 -5.50
C ALA A 39 -21.35 7.27 -4.37
N GLY A 40 -20.42 8.18 -4.67
CA GLY A 40 -20.02 9.25 -3.76
C GLY A 40 -18.83 8.90 -2.85
N GLU A 41 -18.70 9.66 -1.76
CA GLU A 41 -17.48 9.72 -0.93
C GLU A 41 -17.44 8.72 0.23
N SER A 42 -18.52 7.99 0.46
CA SER A 42 -18.66 6.98 1.54
C SER A 42 -18.18 7.43 2.93
N PRO A 43 -18.52 8.64 3.43
CA PRO A 43 -18.22 8.99 4.82
C PRO A 43 -18.97 8.02 5.76
N ILE A 44 -18.31 7.59 6.85
CA ILE A 44 -18.94 6.71 7.83
C ILE A 44 -18.93 7.32 9.22
N SER A 45 -20.07 7.25 9.90
CA SER A 45 -20.18 7.71 11.29
C SER A 45 -19.26 6.92 12.22
N ARG A 46 -18.96 7.51 13.39
CA ARG A 46 -18.22 6.83 14.45
C ARG A 46 -18.86 5.49 14.85
N LYS A 47 -20.19 5.44 14.86
CA LYS A 47 -20.97 4.23 15.13
C LYS A 47 -20.68 3.14 14.08
N LEU A 48 -20.79 3.48 12.79
CA LEU A 48 -20.51 2.53 11.69
C LEU A 48 -19.06 2.04 11.71
N PHE A 49 -18.11 2.90 12.07
CA PHE A 49 -16.71 2.49 12.24
C PHE A 49 -16.56 1.42 13.33
N ILE A 50 -17.11 1.66 14.53
CA ILE A 50 -17.03 0.70 15.65
C ILE A 50 -17.75 -0.61 15.31
N GLU A 51 -18.96 -0.52 14.74
CA GLU A 51 -19.74 -1.69 14.33
C GLU A 51 -19.09 -2.46 13.17
N GLY A 52 -18.24 -1.82 12.38
CA GLY A 52 -17.45 -2.46 11.32
C GLY A 52 -16.25 -3.26 11.82
N ILE A 53 -15.69 -2.96 13.00
CA ILE A 53 -14.49 -3.66 13.51
C ILE A 53 -14.68 -5.18 13.65
N PRO A 54 -15.80 -5.69 14.21
CA PRO A 54 -16.05 -7.14 14.24
C PRO A 54 -16.10 -7.80 12.86
N LEU A 55 -16.54 -7.07 11.82
CA LEU A 55 -16.58 -7.56 10.44
C LEU A 55 -15.18 -7.62 9.82
N ALA A 56 -14.33 -6.64 10.14
CA ALA A 56 -12.93 -6.62 9.72
C ALA A 56 -12.07 -7.69 10.43
N LEU A 57 -12.46 -8.11 11.64
CA LEU A 57 -11.69 -9.00 12.50
C LEU A 57 -12.52 -10.18 13.05
N PRO A 58 -13.10 -11.03 12.16
CA PRO A 58 -13.92 -12.15 12.59
C PRO A 58 -13.10 -13.13 13.44
N GLY A 59 -13.69 -13.65 14.51
CA GLY A 59 -13.06 -14.63 15.41
C GLY A 59 -12.00 -14.07 16.36
N THR A 60 -11.73 -12.76 16.35
CA THR A 60 -10.78 -12.14 17.31
C THR A 60 -11.43 -11.81 18.66
N SER A 61 -10.58 -11.70 19.70
CA SER A 61 -11.01 -11.36 21.06
C SER A 61 -11.53 -9.92 21.16
N ASN A 62 -12.33 -9.62 22.18
CA ASN A 62 -12.78 -8.25 22.43
C ASN A 62 -11.62 -7.30 22.73
N ILE A 63 -10.59 -7.76 23.46
CA ILE A 63 -9.38 -6.98 23.74
C ILE A 63 -8.68 -6.59 22.43
N THR A 64 -8.60 -7.53 21.46
CA THR A 64 -8.03 -7.24 20.14
C THR A 64 -8.84 -6.17 19.40
N LYS A 65 -10.17 -6.25 19.45
CA LYS A 65 -11.05 -5.26 18.80
C LYS A 65 -10.92 -3.88 19.45
N GLU A 66 -10.88 -3.81 20.78
CA GLU A 66 -10.66 -2.56 21.52
C GLU A 66 -9.30 -1.94 21.21
N ALA A 67 -8.24 -2.75 21.14
CA ALA A 67 -6.92 -2.28 20.75
C ALA A 67 -6.91 -1.73 19.32
N VAL A 68 -7.62 -2.38 18.38
CA VAL A 68 -7.74 -1.88 17.00
C VAL A 68 -8.55 -0.59 16.94
N ILE A 69 -9.68 -0.50 17.65
CA ILE A 69 -10.43 0.75 17.78
C ILE A 69 -9.49 1.85 18.27
N PHE A 70 -8.74 1.59 19.34
CA PHE A 70 -7.82 2.57 19.90
C PHE A 70 -6.72 2.99 18.92
N GLN A 71 -6.17 2.04 18.18
CA GLN A 71 -5.05 2.25 17.28
C GLN A 71 -5.43 3.06 16.03
N TYR A 72 -6.64 2.86 15.49
CA TYR A 72 -7.09 3.48 14.24
C TYR A 72 -8.01 4.69 14.45
N THR A 73 -8.44 4.97 15.68
CA THR A 73 -9.21 6.18 15.97
C THR A 73 -8.34 7.43 15.88
N SER A 74 -8.77 8.40 15.08
CA SER A 74 -8.22 9.76 15.13
C SER A 74 -8.76 10.46 16.38
N TRP A 75 -8.06 10.35 17.50
CA TRP A 75 -8.54 10.83 18.81
C TRP A 75 -8.80 12.33 18.90
N SER A 76 -8.14 13.14 18.06
CA SER A 76 -8.41 14.58 17.96
C SER A 76 -9.73 14.89 17.22
N GLU A 77 -10.25 13.95 16.44
CA GLU A 77 -11.36 14.14 15.50
C GLU A 77 -12.21 12.86 15.41
N VAL A 78 -12.69 12.37 16.56
CA VAL A 78 -13.33 11.04 16.66
C VAL A 78 -14.62 10.90 15.82
N ASP A 79 -15.34 12.01 15.63
CA ASP A 79 -16.59 12.06 14.88
C ASP A 79 -16.39 12.48 13.41
N ASN A 80 -15.15 12.70 12.97
CA ASN A 80 -14.87 13.02 11.58
C ASN A 80 -15.10 11.77 10.71
N GLU A 81 -16.19 11.81 9.93
CA GLU A 81 -16.66 10.66 9.17
C GLU A 81 -15.71 10.23 8.04
N VAL A 82 -14.96 11.18 7.48
CA VAL A 82 -13.93 10.92 6.47
C VAL A 82 -12.74 10.21 7.10
N LYS A 83 -12.29 10.65 8.29
CA LYS A 83 -11.21 9.96 9.01
C LYS A 83 -11.60 8.57 9.47
N ASN A 84 -12.85 8.38 9.91
CA ASN A 84 -13.38 7.06 10.25
C ASN A 84 -13.43 6.14 9.01
N ARG A 85 -13.85 6.67 7.85
CA ARG A 85 -13.83 5.94 6.56
C ARG A 85 -12.42 5.48 6.21
N ASP A 86 -11.46 6.41 6.22
CA ASP A 86 -10.09 6.14 5.83
C ASP A 86 -9.44 5.13 6.78
N ALA A 87 -9.64 5.30 8.09
CA ALA A 87 -9.13 4.40 9.13
C ALA A 87 -9.56 2.94 8.93
N MET A 88 -10.80 2.69 8.51
CA MET A 88 -11.26 1.34 8.18
C MET A 88 -10.56 0.79 6.93
N GLY A 89 -10.35 1.63 5.91
CA GLY A 89 -9.58 1.25 4.71
C GLY A 89 -8.15 0.88 5.05
N ASP A 90 -7.49 1.63 5.92
CA ASP A 90 -6.15 1.27 6.38
C ASP A 90 -6.16 -0.03 7.17
N LEU A 91 -7.13 -0.21 8.07
CA LEU A 91 -7.24 -1.46 8.84
C LEU A 91 -7.31 -2.67 7.93
N PHE A 92 -8.16 -2.63 6.89
CA PHE A 92 -8.24 -3.71 5.90
C PHE A 92 -6.92 -3.90 5.15
N GLY A 93 -6.36 -2.81 4.61
CA GLY A 93 -5.11 -2.87 3.85
C GLY A 93 -3.96 -3.44 4.67
N HIS A 94 -3.82 -2.97 5.90
CA HIS A 94 -2.83 -3.41 6.85
C HIS A 94 -3.00 -4.88 7.25
N ARG A 95 -4.23 -5.28 7.61
CA ARG A 95 -4.52 -6.63 8.10
C ARG A 95 -4.31 -7.70 7.04
N PHE A 96 -4.74 -7.42 5.81
CA PHE A 96 -4.84 -8.42 4.75
C PHE A 96 -3.65 -8.38 3.78
N ILE A 97 -3.03 -7.22 3.57
CA ILE A 97 -1.98 -7.06 2.55
C ILE A 97 -0.67 -6.58 3.18
N SER A 98 -0.64 -5.39 3.77
CA SER A 98 0.62 -4.72 4.12
C SER A 98 1.39 -5.44 5.24
N CYS A 99 0.78 -5.70 6.40
CA CYS A 99 1.49 -6.35 7.51
C CYS A 99 1.98 -7.77 7.16
N PRO A 100 1.15 -8.65 6.54
CA PRO A 100 1.62 -9.97 6.12
C PRO A 100 2.78 -9.90 5.11
N THR A 101 2.72 -8.98 4.15
CA THR A 101 3.78 -8.79 3.15
C THR A 101 5.10 -8.37 3.81
N LEU A 102 5.04 -7.46 4.77
CA LEU A 102 6.21 -6.99 5.51
C LEU A 102 6.78 -8.05 6.44
N GLU A 103 5.93 -8.83 7.10
CA GLU A 103 6.35 -9.97 7.94
C GLU A 103 7.07 -11.03 7.09
N PHE A 104 6.61 -11.23 5.85
CA PHE A 104 7.23 -12.14 4.90
C PHE A 104 8.54 -11.58 4.32
N ALA A 105 8.62 -10.27 4.09
CA ALA A 105 9.77 -9.59 3.51
C ALA A 105 10.94 -9.52 4.53
N ARG A 106 11.88 -10.49 4.46
CA ARG A 106 13.08 -10.48 5.33
C ARG A 106 14.22 -9.62 4.75
N LYS A 107 14.60 -9.93 3.51
CA LYS A 107 15.63 -9.23 2.73
C LYS A 107 15.15 -9.16 1.29
N ALA A 108 14.75 -7.97 0.84
CA ALA A 108 14.05 -7.80 -0.43
C ALA A 108 14.36 -6.45 -1.05
N PHE A 109 14.07 -6.29 -2.34
CA PHE A 109 13.76 -4.98 -2.88
C PHE A 109 12.28 -4.69 -2.60
N PHE A 110 11.97 -3.48 -2.17
CA PHE A 110 10.61 -3.12 -1.78
C PHE A 110 10.21 -1.78 -2.39
N TYR A 111 9.01 -1.69 -2.96
CA TYR A 111 8.40 -0.41 -3.37
C TYR A 111 7.08 -0.13 -2.68
N LEU A 112 6.75 1.16 -2.62
CA LEU A 112 5.41 1.66 -2.36
C LEU A 112 4.93 2.38 -3.63
N PHE A 113 3.86 1.91 -4.24
CA PHE A 113 3.22 2.56 -5.37
C PHE A 113 2.22 3.61 -4.84
N ASP A 114 2.51 4.87 -5.14
CA ASP A 114 1.79 6.03 -4.62
C ASP A 114 1.43 6.97 -5.77
N HIS A 115 0.74 6.42 -6.78
CA HIS A 115 0.22 7.19 -7.89
C HIS A 115 -1.18 6.73 -8.24
N ARG A 116 -2.15 7.64 -8.15
CA ARG A 116 -3.49 7.38 -8.63
C ARG A 116 -3.57 7.68 -10.12
N SER A 117 -3.89 6.66 -10.89
CA SER A 117 -4.11 6.74 -12.33
C SER A 117 -5.09 7.84 -12.70
N SER A 118 -4.72 8.67 -13.68
CA SER A 118 -5.60 9.70 -14.27
C SER A 118 -6.79 9.10 -15.01
N ALA A 119 -6.67 7.83 -15.42
CA ALA A 119 -7.72 7.06 -16.07
C ALA A 119 -8.56 6.22 -15.08
N SER A 120 -8.31 6.33 -13.77
CA SER A 120 -9.03 5.53 -12.76
C SER A 120 -10.54 5.83 -12.79
N PRO A 121 -11.41 4.80 -12.99
CA PRO A 121 -12.85 4.99 -12.96
C PRO A 121 -13.42 5.04 -11.53
N TRP A 122 -12.58 4.81 -10.52
CA TRP A 122 -13.00 4.66 -9.13
C TRP A 122 -13.15 6.02 -8.42
N PRO A 123 -14.06 6.14 -7.45
CA PRO A 123 -14.22 7.34 -6.63
C PRO A 123 -12.93 7.83 -5.97
N ALA A 124 -12.84 9.14 -5.71
CA ALA A 124 -11.60 9.76 -5.25
C ALA A 124 -11.11 9.27 -3.90
N TRP A 125 -12.03 9.01 -2.99
CA TRP A 125 -11.73 8.48 -1.67
C TRP A 125 -11.02 7.12 -1.68
N MET A 126 -11.15 6.33 -2.75
CA MET A 126 -10.52 5.01 -2.81
C MET A 126 -9.00 5.08 -3.01
N GLY A 127 -8.48 6.24 -3.43
CA GLY A 127 -7.05 6.51 -3.51
C GLY A 127 -6.30 5.59 -4.48
N VAL A 128 -5.13 5.12 -4.06
CA VAL A 128 -4.28 4.18 -4.82
C VAL A 128 -4.61 2.75 -4.40
N MET A 129 -5.68 2.22 -4.99
CA MET A 129 -6.26 0.94 -4.60
C MET A 129 -5.33 -0.25 -4.85
N HIS A 130 -5.65 -1.38 -4.20
CA HIS A 130 -5.10 -2.69 -4.54
C HIS A 130 -5.13 -2.95 -6.06
N ALA A 131 -4.04 -3.52 -6.58
CA ALA A 131 -3.85 -3.90 -7.98
C ALA A 131 -3.81 -2.76 -9.01
N CYS A 132 -3.94 -1.48 -8.62
CA CYS A 132 -3.87 -0.35 -9.56
C CYS A 132 -2.47 -0.14 -10.16
N GLU A 133 -1.41 -0.67 -9.56
CA GLU A 133 -0.04 -0.60 -10.09
C GLU A 133 0.17 -1.53 -11.29
N ILE A 134 -0.65 -2.59 -11.42
CA ILE A 134 -0.49 -3.62 -12.46
C ILE A 134 -0.51 -3.00 -13.86
N GLU A 135 -1.39 -2.03 -14.11
CA GLU A 135 -1.48 -1.38 -15.42
C GLU A 135 -0.16 -0.67 -15.82
N PHE A 136 0.55 -0.12 -14.83
CA PHE A 136 1.84 0.54 -15.03
C PHE A 136 2.97 -0.46 -15.23
N VAL A 137 2.93 -1.60 -14.52
CA VAL A 137 3.88 -2.71 -14.67
C VAL A 137 3.81 -3.32 -16.07
N PHE A 138 2.60 -3.46 -16.62
CA PHE A 138 2.37 -4.07 -17.94
C PHE A 138 2.37 -3.07 -19.11
N GLY A 139 2.58 -1.78 -18.85
CA GLY A 139 2.74 -0.79 -19.92
C GLY A 139 1.45 -0.29 -20.54
N MET A 140 0.30 -0.41 -19.85
CA MET A 140 -0.97 0.14 -20.32
C MET A 140 -0.89 1.64 -20.66
N PRO A 141 -0.17 2.49 -19.89
CA PRO A 141 0.03 3.89 -20.25
C PRO A 141 0.68 4.14 -21.62
N LEU A 142 1.41 3.17 -22.19
CA LEU A 142 2.03 3.32 -23.51
C LEU A 142 1.01 3.18 -24.65
N ASN A 143 -0.21 2.71 -24.37
CA ASN A 143 -1.29 2.67 -25.35
C ASN A 143 -1.92 4.06 -25.52
N ALA A 144 -1.59 4.72 -26.64
CA ALA A 144 -2.07 6.06 -26.96
C ALA A 144 -3.62 6.18 -26.99
N SER A 145 -4.35 5.09 -27.23
CA SER A 145 -5.82 5.09 -27.23
C SER A 145 -6.42 5.28 -25.83
N LEU A 146 -5.67 4.98 -24.76
CA LEU A 146 -6.14 5.07 -23.37
C LEU A 146 -5.92 6.45 -22.73
N LYS A 147 -5.23 7.37 -23.44
CA LYS A 147 -5.09 8.79 -23.07
C LYS A 147 -4.50 9.06 -21.66
N TYR A 148 -3.56 8.23 -21.20
CA TYR A 148 -2.77 8.53 -20.00
C TYR A 148 -1.93 9.79 -20.20
N THR A 149 -1.55 10.42 -19.09
CA THR A 149 -0.68 11.60 -19.12
C THR A 149 0.75 11.23 -19.52
N GLU A 150 1.50 12.18 -20.08
CA GLU A 150 2.93 11.96 -20.42
C GLU A 150 3.77 11.56 -19.20
N ARG A 151 3.45 12.10 -18.01
CA ARG A 151 4.11 11.72 -16.76
C ARG A 151 3.86 10.24 -16.43
N GLU A 152 2.64 9.74 -16.64
CA GLU A 152 2.30 8.33 -16.42
C GLU A 152 2.95 7.40 -17.45
N VAL A 153 3.05 7.83 -18.72
CA VAL A 153 3.81 7.12 -19.74
C VAL A 153 5.27 6.95 -19.31
N ASN A 154 5.90 8.04 -18.86
CA ASN A 154 7.29 8.02 -18.41
C ASN A 154 7.48 7.19 -17.14
N MET A 155 6.56 7.30 -16.18
CA MET A 155 6.55 6.48 -14.97
C MET A 155 6.43 4.98 -15.32
N SER A 156 5.50 4.60 -16.19
CA SER A 156 5.32 3.21 -16.62
C SER A 156 6.55 2.66 -17.33
N ARG A 157 7.17 3.43 -18.25
CA ARG A 157 8.45 3.04 -18.87
C ARG A 157 9.54 2.78 -17.83
N SER A 158 9.62 3.63 -16.81
CA SER A 158 10.59 3.46 -15.72
C SER A 158 10.30 2.21 -14.89
N ILE A 159 9.03 1.94 -14.55
CA ILE A 159 8.62 0.74 -13.80
C ILE A 159 8.91 -0.52 -14.60
N MET A 160 8.50 -0.58 -15.88
CA MET A 160 8.78 -1.70 -16.77
C MET A 160 10.28 -2.00 -16.86
N LYS A 161 11.11 -0.95 -16.96
CA LYS A 161 12.57 -1.10 -16.98
C LYS A 161 13.12 -1.68 -15.67
N GLN A 162 12.61 -1.23 -14.53
CA GLN A 162 13.01 -1.74 -13.21
C GLN A 162 12.63 -3.21 -13.04
N TRP A 163 11.41 -3.59 -13.43
CA TRP A 163 10.94 -4.98 -13.43
C TRP A 163 11.76 -5.87 -14.38
N ALA A 164 12.05 -5.39 -15.59
CA ALA A 164 12.88 -6.13 -16.55
C ALA A 164 14.33 -6.29 -16.07
N ASN A 165 14.89 -5.27 -15.42
CA ASN A 165 16.22 -5.36 -14.80
C ASN A 165 16.22 -6.40 -13.68
N PHE A 166 15.25 -6.36 -12.79
CA PHE A 166 15.12 -7.33 -11.71
C PHE A 166 15.03 -8.77 -12.24
N ALA A 167 14.18 -9.02 -13.24
CA ALA A 167 14.05 -10.34 -13.85
C ALA A 167 15.37 -10.85 -14.48
N ARG A 168 16.20 -9.94 -15.02
CA ARG A 168 17.45 -10.28 -15.70
C ARG A 168 18.66 -10.41 -14.76
N THR A 169 18.71 -9.61 -13.70
CA THR A 169 19.94 -9.43 -12.88
C THR A 169 19.72 -9.64 -11.39
N GLY A 170 18.47 -9.82 -10.94
CA GLY A 170 18.12 -9.82 -9.52
C GLY A 170 18.13 -8.44 -8.87
N ASN A 171 18.37 -7.35 -9.62
CA ASN A 171 18.41 -5.98 -9.10
C ASN A 171 17.53 -5.03 -9.93
N PRO A 172 16.51 -4.38 -9.33
CA PRO A 172 15.57 -3.51 -10.05
C PRO A 172 16.15 -2.14 -10.40
N SER A 173 17.31 -1.73 -9.86
CA SER A 173 17.86 -0.39 -10.06
C SER A 173 17.97 0.01 -11.54
N ASN A 174 17.48 1.20 -11.86
CA ASN A 174 17.85 1.90 -13.08
C ASN A 174 19.23 2.54 -12.91
N SER A 175 19.98 2.69 -14.00
CA SER A 175 21.30 3.33 -14.01
C SER A 175 21.27 4.66 -13.24
N GLY A 176 21.96 4.74 -12.10
CA GLY A 176 22.10 5.97 -11.30
C GLY A 176 21.18 6.11 -10.09
N VAL A 177 20.17 5.26 -9.88
CA VAL A 177 19.33 5.28 -8.66
C VAL A 177 19.48 3.97 -7.88
N PRO A 178 20.24 3.97 -6.77
CA PRO A 178 20.34 2.80 -5.90
C PRO A 178 18.98 2.44 -5.30
N TRP A 179 18.53 1.21 -5.51
CA TRP A 179 17.37 0.67 -4.82
C TRP A 179 17.86 0.01 -3.53
N PRO A 180 17.54 0.56 -2.35
CA PRO A 180 18.01 0.01 -1.10
C PRO A 180 17.37 -1.35 -0.83
N LEU A 181 18.15 -2.27 -0.26
CA LEU A 181 17.60 -3.51 0.25
C LEU A 181 16.76 -3.22 1.51
N PHE A 182 15.51 -3.62 1.47
CA PHE A 182 14.67 -3.74 2.64
C PHE A 182 15.26 -4.77 3.60
N GLN A 183 15.39 -4.39 4.86
CA GLN A 183 15.75 -5.25 5.99
C GLN A 183 14.81 -4.92 7.14
N ALA A 184 14.56 -5.88 8.03
CA ALA A 184 13.60 -5.72 9.12
C ALA A 184 13.89 -4.48 10.01
N GLU A 185 15.16 -4.14 10.20
CA GLU A 185 15.61 -3.02 11.04
C GLU A 185 15.54 -1.67 10.32
N SER A 186 15.86 -1.66 9.03
CA SER A 186 16.04 -0.42 8.25
C SER A 186 14.78 -0.02 7.49
N GLN A 187 14.01 -1.00 7.03
CA GLN A 187 12.74 -0.87 6.32
C GLN A 187 12.74 0.19 5.21
N PHE A 188 13.85 0.31 4.49
CA PHE A 188 13.92 1.21 3.34
C PHE A 188 13.15 0.63 2.16
N TYR A 189 12.42 1.51 1.47
CA TYR A 189 11.71 1.20 0.23
C TYR A 189 11.82 2.39 -0.73
N LEU A 190 11.42 2.15 -1.98
CA LEU A 190 11.34 3.18 -3.01
C LEU A 190 9.87 3.55 -3.26
N THR A 191 9.55 4.84 -3.24
CA THR A 191 8.22 5.31 -3.63
C THR A 191 8.17 5.47 -5.14
N LEU A 192 7.22 4.80 -5.78
CA LEU A 192 6.92 4.91 -7.20
C LEU A 192 5.77 5.89 -7.39
N ASN A 193 6.08 7.08 -7.90
CA ASN A 193 5.10 8.04 -8.38
C ASN A 193 5.60 8.78 -9.63
N THR A 194 4.81 9.74 -10.10
CA THR A 194 5.16 10.57 -11.27
C THR A 194 6.17 11.68 -10.97
N ASN A 195 6.46 11.96 -9.71
CA ASN A 195 7.49 12.92 -9.29
C ASN A 195 8.88 12.28 -9.42
N GLN A 196 9.85 13.09 -9.87
CA GLN A 196 11.25 12.68 -10.01
C GLN A 196 12.13 13.67 -9.24
N PRO A 197 13.24 13.21 -8.62
CA PRO A 197 13.74 11.82 -8.60
C PRO A 197 12.90 10.89 -7.72
N LEU A 198 13.00 9.58 -7.95
CA LEU A 198 12.40 8.56 -7.09
C LEU A 198 12.86 8.75 -5.64
N GLN A 199 11.90 8.71 -4.72
CA GLN A 199 12.17 9.01 -3.31
C GLN A 199 12.47 7.72 -2.55
N ARG A 200 13.62 7.71 -1.87
CA ARG A 200 13.92 6.72 -0.84
C ARG A 200 13.20 7.12 0.43
N SER A 201 12.38 6.22 0.96
CA SER A 201 11.63 6.44 2.19
C SER A 201 11.92 5.32 3.18
N LYS A 202 11.73 5.63 4.46
CA LYS A 202 11.78 4.65 5.54
C LYS A 202 10.35 4.37 5.97
N MET A 203 10.00 3.09 6.12
CA MET A 203 8.70 2.73 6.66
C MET A 203 8.70 3.06 8.16
N ILE A 204 7.94 4.07 8.56
CA ILE A 204 7.65 4.35 9.96
C ILE A 204 6.19 3.95 10.16
N TRP A 205 5.97 2.75 10.68
CA TRP A 205 4.61 2.26 10.88
C TRP A 205 4.09 2.71 12.25
N ALA A 206 3.50 3.89 12.28
CA ALA A 206 2.57 4.31 13.33
C ALA A 206 1.34 4.91 12.66
N PRO A 207 0.12 4.37 12.89
CA PRO A 207 -1.13 4.99 12.43
C PRO A 207 -1.29 6.45 12.85
N LYS A 208 -0.51 6.92 13.83
CA LYS A 208 -0.45 8.30 14.33
C LYS A 208 0.35 9.28 13.44
N GLU A 209 1.16 8.81 12.49
CA GLU A 209 2.12 9.67 11.77
C GLU A 209 1.73 10.05 10.34
N ARG A 210 0.52 9.69 9.88
CA ARG A 210 0.01 10.07 8.55
C ARG A 210 -0.22 11.59 8.34
N HIS A 211 0.11 12.41 9.34
CA HIS A 211 0.03 13.88 9.28
C HIS A 211 1.38 14.59 9.49
N LEU A 212 2.49 13.86 9.58
CA LEU A 212 3.82 14.47 9.60
C LEU A 212 4.52 14.25 8.26
N PRO A 213 5.17 15.28 7.69
CA PRO A 213 5.90 15.14 6.45
C PRO A 213 6.96 14.05 6.63
N THR A 214 6.99 13.11 5.69
CA THR A 214 8.05 12.11 5.55
C THR A 214 9.39 12.80 5.69
N HIS A 215 10.18 12.44 6.71
CA HIS A 215 11.54 12.92 6.82
C HIS A 215 12.35 12.39 5.63
N THR A 216 12.54 13.24 4.61
CA THR A 216 13.61 13.06 3.64
C THR A 216 14.92 13.19 4.39
N LEU A 217 15.63 12.07 4.56
CA LEU A 217 17.01 12.09 5.02
C LEU A 217 17.84 12.70 3.87
N ASN A 218 18.36 13.91 4.09
CA ASN A 218 19.42 14.50 3.27
C ASN A 218 20.70 13.65 3.34
#